data_AF-A0A3D5PA09-F1
#
_entry.id   AF-A0A3D5PA09-F1
#
_cell.length_a   1.000
_cell.length_b   1.000
_cell.length_c   1.000
_cell.angle_alpha   90.00
_cell.angle_beta   90.00
_cell.angle_gamma   90.00
#
_symmetry.space_group_name_H-M   'P 1'
#
loop_
_entity.id
_entity.type
_entity.pdbx_description
1 polymer ?
#
loop_
_entity_poly.entity_id
_entity_poly.type
_entity_poly.pdbx_seq_one_letter_code
_entity_poly.pdbx_strand_id
1 'polypeptide(L)' 'MIKPIADLILKPEQSRYSLCIAIAKRARQISEDAEKNKVILDDKPVQMAVQEYVDHKISMVEKVKQDGGENE' A
#
# COMPACT_ATOMS: atom_id res chain seq x y z
N MET A 1 -8.13 9.97 -11.74
CA MET A 1 -7.44 10.77 -10.70
C MET A 1 -7.70 10.07 -9.38
N ILE A 2 -6.65 9.64 -8.67
CA ILE A 2 -6.82 8.97 -7.37
C ILE A 2 -7.23 10.07 -6.38
N LYS A 3 -8.41 9.95 -5.75
CA LYS A 3 -8.87 10.90 -4.72
C LYS A 3 -7.82 10.96 -3.58
N PRO A 4 -7.69 12.08 -2.86
CA PRO A 4 -6.82 12.16 -1.68
C PRO A 4 -7.42 11.32 -0.56
N ILE A 5 -7.21 10.02 -0.65
CA ILE A 5 -7.79 9.01 0.24
C ILE A 5 -6.92 8.84 1.49
N ALA A 6 -5.66 9.29 1.43
CA ALA A 6 -4.69 9.12 2.51
C ALA A 6 -5.25 9.63 3.85
N ASP A 7 -5.88 10.80 3.87
CA ASP A 7 -6.41 11.38 5.11
C ASP A 7 -7.67 10.67 5.65
N LEU A 8 -8.34 9.88 4.82
CA LEU A 8 -9.55 9.13 5.20
C LEU A 8 -9.25 7.71 5.68
N ILE A 9 -8.09 7.13 5.28
CA ILE A 9 -7.76 5.73 5.56
C ILE A 9 -6.60 5.57 6.55
N LEU A 10 -5.68 6.55 6.65
CA LEU A 10 -4.60 6.47 7.62
C LEU A 10 -5.13 6.66 9.05
N LYS A 11 -4.75 5.75 9.94
CA LYS A 11 -4.85 5.98 11.38
C LYS A 11 -3.84 7.06 11.80
N PRO A 12 -4.09 7.81 12.89
CA PRO A 12 -3.21 8.90 13.35
C PRO A 12 -1.75 8.47 13.58
N GLU A 13 -1.53 7.20 13.93
CA GLU A 13 -0.22 6.64 14.24
C GLU A 13 0.52 6.09 13.01
N GLN A 14 -0.12 6.05 11.85
CA GLN A 14 0.45 5.47 10.64
C GLN A 14 1.12 6.53 9.77
N SER A 15 2.28 6.19 9.20
CA SER A 15 3.00 7.11 8.31
C SER A 15 2.42 7.11 6.90
N ARG A 16 2.17 8.31 6.36
CA ARG A 16 1.76 8.52 4.96
C ARG A 16 2.77 7.92 3.97
N TYR A 17 4.06 8.03 4.25
CA TYR A 17 5.11 7.47 3.40
C TYR A 17 5.04 5.95 3.39
N SER A 18 4.79 5.37 4.55
CA SER A 18 4.68 3.93 4.71
C SER A 18 3.43 3.40 3.96
N LEU A 19 2.32 4.16 3.93
CA LEU A 19 1.17 3.86 3.05
C LEU A 19 1.57 3.87 1.56
N CYS A 20 2.25 4.91 1.09
CA CYS A 20 2.70 4.99 -0.30
C CYS A 20 3.58 3.79 -0.69
N ILE A 21 4.49 3.38 0.19
CA ILE A 21 5.36 2.23 -0.02
C ILE A 21 4.53 0.93 -0.08
N ALA A 22 3.54 0.75 0.80
CA ALA A 22 2.69 -0.43 0.81
C ALA A 22 1.88 -0.56 -0.48
N ILE A 23 1.24 0.54 -0.93
CA ILE A 23 0.49 0.58 -2.18
C ILE A 23 1.41 0.31 -3.38
N ALA A 24 2.60 0.91 -3.43
CA ALA A 24 3.56 0.69 -4.51
C ALA A 24 4.04 -0.77 -4.59
N LYS A 25 4.29 -1.41 -3.45
CA LYS A 25 4.63 -2.84 -3.39
C LYS A 25 3.51 -3.70 -3.95
N ARG A 26 2.26 -3.44 -3.54
CA ARG A 26 1.11 -4.19 -4.02
C ARG A 26 0.87 -3.98 -5.52
N ALA A 27 0.99 -2.74 -6.00
CA ALA A 27 0.84 -2.43 -7.42
C ALA A 27 1.84 -3.20 -8.30
N ARG A 28 3.09 -3.37 -7.84
CA ARG A 28 4.09 -4.21 -8.54
C ARG A 28 3.67 -5.68 -8.59
N GLN A 29 3.18 -6.24 -7.48
CA GLN A 29 2.69 -7.62 -7.46
C GLN A 29 1.56 -7.83 -8.47
N ILE A 30 0.59 -6.90 -8.52
CA ILE A 30 -0.52 -6.96 -9.49
C ILE A 30 0.00 -6.96 -10.93
N SER A 31 0.97 -6.08 -11.24
CA SER A 31 1.59 -6.05 -12.58
C SER A 31 2.34 -7.33 -12.91
N GLU A 32 3.17 -7.83 -11.99
CA GLU A 32 3.97 -9.05 -12.17
C GLU A 32 3.07 -10.29 -12.36
N ASP A 33 2.01 -10.40 -11.56
CA ASP A 33 1.02 -11.47 -11.68
C ASP A 33 0.26 -11.40 -13.00
N ALA A 34 -0.12 -10.21 -13.45
CA ALA A 34 -0.79 -10.03 -14.73
C ALA A 34 0.12 -10.40 -15.90
N GLU A 35 1.39 -9.99 -15.87
CA GLU A 35 2.40 -10.33 -16.88
C GLU A 35 2.63 -11.85 -16.93
N LYS A 36 2.84 -12.48 -15.76
CA LYS A 36 3.06 -13.93 -15.65
C LYS A 36 1.88 -14.75 -16.18
N ASN A 37 0.66 -14.29 -15.92
CA ASN A 37 -0.56 -14.96 -16.36
C ASN A 37 -1.03 -14.51 -17.75
N LYS A 38 -0.29 -13.60 -18.41
CA LYS A 38 -0.66 -12.98 -19.70
C LYS A 38 -2.06 -12.37 -19.70
N VAL A 39 -2.45 -11.77 -18.57
CA VAL A 39 -3.72 -11.09 -18.38
C VAL A 39 -3.54 -9.60 -18.70
N ILE A 40 -4.42 -9.05 -19.53
CA ILE A 40 -4.48 -7.61 -19.77
C ILE A 40 -5.27 -6.98 -18.62
N LEU A 41 -4.69 -6.00 -17.96
CA LEU A 41 -5.35 -5.25 -16.89
C LEU A 41 -6.16 -4.10 -17.51
N ASP A 42 -7.44 -4.03 -17.19
CA ASP A 42 -8.33 -2.92 -17.60
C ASP A 42 -8.02 -1.64 -16.82
N ASP A 43 -7.67 -1.79 -15.53
CA ASP A 43 -7.35 -0.70 -14.62
C ASP A 43 -5.85 -0.60 -14.34
N LYS A 44 -5.41 0.60 -13.96
CA LYS A 44 -4.01 0.82 -13.56
C LYS A 44 -3.71 0.03 -12.28
N PRO A 45 -2.57 -0.68 -12.19
CA PRO A 45 -2.21 -1.48 -11.01
C PRO A 45 -2.23 -0.69 -9.69
N VAL A 46 -1.84 0.60 -9.74
CA VAL A 46 -1.86 1.49 -8.57
C VAL A 46 -3.30 1.77 -8.11
N GLN A 47 -4.24 1.92 -9.03
CA GLN A 47 -5.65 2.12 -8.69
C GLN A 47 -6.24 0.86 -8.07
N MET A 48 -5.95 -0.30 -8.64
CA MET A 48 -6.38 -1.60 -8.09
C MET A 48 -5.82 -1.81 -6.67
N ALA A 49 -4.54 -1.53 -6.45
CA ALA A 49 -3.91 -1.64 -5.13
C ALA A 49 -4.56 -0.73 -4.08
N VAL A 50 -4.90 0.51 -4.45
CA VAL A 50 -5.63 1.43 -3.56
C VAL A 50 -7.02 0.89 -3.24
N GLN A 51 -7.73 0.37 -4.25
CA GLN A 51 -9.08 -0.18 -4.04
C GLN A 51 -9.04 -1.43 -3.16
N GLU A 52 -8.09 -2.34 -3.36
CA GLU A 52 -7.91 -3.51 -2.49
C GLU A 52 -7.63 -3.12 -1.03
N TYR A 53 -6.89 -2.03 -0.81
CA TYR A 53 -6.63 -1.51 0.53
C TYR A 53 -7.89 -0.91 1.18
N VAL A 54 -8.65 -0.11 0.42
CA VAL A 54 -9.94 0.46 0.86
C VAL A 54 -10.95 -0.64 1.18
N ASP A 55 -11.01 -1.68 0.36
CA ASP A 55 -11.90 -2.84 0.52
C ASP A 55 -11.46 -3.77 1.67
N HIS A 56 -10.39 -3.43 2.41
CA HIS A 56 -9.80 -4.25 3.47
C HIS A 56 -9.34 -5.66 3.03
N LYS A 57 -9.09 -5.86 1.73
CA LYS A 57 -8.52 -7.12 1.18
C LYS A 57 -7.04 -7.27 1.52
N ILE A 58 -6.35 -6.14 1.69
CA ILE A 58 -4.95 -6.08 2.08
C ILE A 58 -4.78 -5.15 3.28
N SER A 59 -3.84 -5.49 4.16
CA SER A 59 -3.48 -4.66 5.32
C SER A 59 -2.01 -4.31 5.26
N MET A 60 -1.70 -3.09 5.66
CA MET A 60 -0.32 -2.63 5.78
C MET A 60 0.17 -2.84 7.22
N VAL A 61 1.35 -3.43 7.36
CA VAL A 61 2.07 -3.55 8.63
C VAL A 61 3.32 -2.67 8.57
N GLU A 62 3.38 -1.68 9.46
CA GLU A 62 4.54 -0.83 9.61
C GLU A 62 5.49 -1.47 10.63
N LYS A 63 6.74 -1.73 10.25
CA LYS A 63 7.79 -2.02 11.23
C LYS A 63 8.19 -0.70 11.84
N VAL A 64 7.61 -0.37 12.99
CA VAL A 64 8.13 0.68 13.85
C VAL A 64 9.52 0.19 14.28
N LYS A 65 10.57 0.95 13.92
CA LYS A 65 11.86 0.74 14.60
C LYS A 65 11.57 0.92 16.08
N GLN A 66 11.71 -0.15 16.87
CA GLN A 66 11.99 0.05 18.27
C GLN A 66 13.35 0.74 18.27
N ASP A 67 13.34 2.07 18.37
CA ASP A 67 14.51 2.80 18.79
C ASP A 67 14.75 2.30 20.22
N GLY A 68 15.57 1.25 20.31
CA GLY A 68 16.14 0.82 21.56
C GLY A 68 16.90 2.02 22.08
N GLY A 69 16.25 2.75 22.98
CA GLY A 69 16.89 3.78 23.77
C GLY A 69 18.05 3.11 24.50
N GLU A 70 19.25 3.30 23.97
CA GLU A 70 20.47 3.33 24.75
C GLU A 70 20.31 4.51 25.72
N ASN A 71 19.52 4.33 26.76
CA ASN A 71 19.54 5.16 27.94
C ASN A 71 20.55 4.53 28.90
N GLU A 72 21.68 5.24 29.03
CA GLU A 72 22.66 5.28 30.12
C GLU A 72 23.54 4.04 30.38
#